data_AF-A0A963AWE3-F1
#
_entry.id   AF-A0A963AWE3-F1
#
_cell.length_a   1.000
_cell.length_b   1.000
_cell.length_c   1.000
_cell.angle_alpha   90.00
_cell.angle_beta   90.00
_cell.angle_gamma   90.00
#
_symmetry.space_group_name_H-M   'P 1'
#
loop_
_entity.id
_entity.type
_entity.pdbx_description
1 polymer ?
#
loop_
_entity_poly.entity_id
_entity_poly.type
_entity_poly.pdbx_seq_one_letter_code
_entity_poly.pdbx_strand_id
1 'polypeptide(L)'
;MTRFHGLAATLLWLVIGAGSAHAENDSRQLVEFPAMMQNHMMANMRDHLAALDEILHAMAAGEHDQAAAIAEARLGMSSLDAHGAHHMAGLMPQAMRETGTQMHRAASRFALRVQEGDAQAAQGALAEVTAACVACHTAYRVR
;
A
#
# COMPACT_ATOMS: atom_id res chain seq x y z
N MET A 1 10.50 62.59 50.19
CA MET A 1 10.96 61.47 51.04
C MET A 1 10.30 60.22 50.52
N THR A 2 11.02 59.50 49.65
CA THR A 2 11.62 58.16 49.88
C THR A 2 10.73 57.04 49.34
N ARG A 3 11.15 56.58 48.16
CA ARG A 3 10.75 55.39 47.40
C ARG A 3 10.79 54.13 48.28
N PHE A 4 9.94 53.15 47.98
CA PHE A 4 10.35 51.74 47.96
C PHE A 4 9.57 51.01 46.86
N HIS A 5 10.31 50.60 45.83
CA HIS A 5 9.89 49.65 44.81
C HIS A 5 10.19 48.25 45.36
N GLY A 6 9.21 47.38 45.42
CA GLY A 6 9.37 45.95 45.74
C GLY A 6 8.92 45.13 44.54
N LEU A 7 9.90 44.65 43.78
CA LEU A 7 9.73 43.78 42.61
C LEU A 7 9.06 42.47 43.04
N ALA A 8 7.81 42.25 42.65
CA ALA A 8 7.18 40.94 42.74
C ALA A 8 7.66 40.09 41.55
N ALA A 9 8.65 39.24 41.82
CA ALA A 9 9.24 38.34 40.85
C ALA A 9 8.19 37.40 40.25
N THR A 10 8.05 37.49 38.94
CA THR A 10 7.28 36.59 38.08
C THR A 10 7.82 35.17 38.17
N LEU A 11 7.08 34.25 38.79
CA LEU A 11 7.30 32.80 38.64
C LEU A 11 6.48 32.32 37.44
N LEU A 12 7.06 32.44 36.25
CA LEU A 12 6.55 31.80 35.04
C LEU A 12 6.83 30.30 35.15
N TRP A 13 5.80 29.53 35.49
CA TRP A 13 5.85 28.07 35.56
C TRP A 13 5.99 27.53 34.13
N LEU A 14 7.22 27.22 33.73
CA LEU A 14 7.50 26.56 32.46
C LEU A 14 7.01 25.10 32.57
N VAL A 15 5.78 24.84 32.13
CA VAL A 15 5.31 23.47 31.91
C VAL A 15 6.09 22.93 30.72
N ILE A 16 7.22 22.27 30.99
CA ILE A 16 7.87 21.40 30.02
C ILE A 16 6.91 20.23 29.84
N GLY A 17 6.01 20.35 28.87
CA GLY A 17 5.29 19.22 28.34
C GLY A 17 6.31 18.28 27.72
N ALA A 18 6.72 17.26 28.48
CA ALA A 18 7.37 16.09 27.92
C ALA A 18 6.35 15.46 26.96
N GLY A 19 6.38 15.89 25.71
CA GLY A 19 5.76 15.15 24.63
C GLY A 19 6.34 13.76 24.71
N SER A 20 5.52 12.79 25.10
CA SER A 20 5.89 11.40 25.06
C SER A 20 6.08 11.05 23.59
N ALA A 21 7.31 11.18 23.10
CA ALA A 21 7.71 10.60 21.83
C ALA A 21 7.72 9.08 22.05
N HIS A 22 6.53 8.47 22.02
CA HIS A 22 6.43 7.05 21.75
C HIS A 22 6.92 6.87 20.31
N ALA A 23 8.18 6.47 20.16
CA ALA A 23 8.58 5.74 18.97
C ALA A 23 7.74 4.45 19.00
N GLU A 24 6.56 4.49 18.40
CA GLU A 24 5.70 3.33 18.29
C GLU A 24 6.51 2.24 17.57
N ASN A 25 6.78 1.15 18.28
CA ASN A 25 7.54 0.05 17.73
C ASN A 25 6.70 -0.54 16.60
N ASP A 26 7.22 -0.59 15.38
CA ASP A 26 6.49 -1.03 14.19
C ASP A 26 5.86 -2.41 14.42
N SER A 27 4.54 -2.42 14.63
CA SER A 27 3.77 -3.59 15.08
C SER A 27 3.48 -4.61 13.98
N ARG A 28 3.88 -4.31 12.74
CA ARG A 28 3.72 -5.22 11.60
C ARG A 28 4.47 -6.52 11.86
N GLN A 29 4.16 -7.59 11.13
CA GLN A 29 4.95 -8.80 11.13
C GLN A 29 6.16 -8.64 10.20
N LEU A 30 7.35 -9.05 10.67
CA LEU A 30 8.57 -9.05 9.85
C LEU A 30 8.56 -10.28 8.95
N VAL A 31 8.74 -10.07 7.65
CA VAL A 31 8.97 -11.14 6.68
C VAL A 31 10.40 -10.96 6.16
N GLU A 32 11.27 -11.91 6.49
CA GLU A 32 12.68 -11.89 6.08
C GLU A 32 12.84 -12.64 4.75
N PHE A 33 13.30 -11.92 3.73
CA PHE A 33 13.71 -12.47 2.45
C PHE A 33 15.23 -12.33 2.27
N PRO A 34 15.85 -13.21 1.47
CA PRO A 34 17.15 -12.92 0.88
C PRO A 34 17.12 -11.59 0.12
N ALA A 35 18.20 -10.81 0.20
CA ALA A 35 18.28 -9.45 -0.34
C ALA A 35 17.82 -9.33 -1.83
N MET A 36 18.15 -10.32 -2.66
CA MET A 36 17.69 -10.35 -4.06
C MET A 36 16.17 -10.47 -4.19
N MET A 37 15.55 -11.30 -3.35
CA MET A 37 14.09 -11.50 -3.35
C MET A 37 13.38 -10.27 -2.77
N GLN A 38 13.93 -9.65 -1.73
CA GLN A 38 13.42 -8.38 -1.22
C GLN A 38 13.41 -7.32 -2.33
N ASN A 39 14.53 -7.14 -3.04
CA ASN A 39 14.63 -6.18 -4.13
C ASN A 39 13.62 -6.46 -5.26
N HIS A 40 13.45 -7.74 -5.62
CA HIS A 40 12.48 -8.17 -6.62
C HIS A 40 11.04 -7.86 -6.18
N MET A 41 10.66 -8.21 -4.94
CA MET A 41 9.34 -7.86 -4.38
C MET A 41 9.09 -6.36 -4.42
N MET A 42 10.05 -5.56 -3.94
CA MET A 42 9.88 -4.10 -3.92
C MET A 42 9.82 -3.50 -5.33
N ALA A 43 10.49 -4.12 -6.32
CA ALA A 43 10.34 -3.73 -7.73
C ALA A 43 8.94 -4.04 -8.25
N ASN A 44 8.41 -5.24 -7.99
CA ASN A 44 7.04 -5.60 -8.34
C ASN A 44 6.02 -4.64 -7.71
N MET A 45 6.17 -4.28 -6.43
CA MET A 45 5.23 -3.36 -5.78
C MET A 45 5.24 -1.94 -6.39
N ARG A 46 6.40 -1.44 -6.81
CA ARG A 46 6.48 -0.17 -7.54
C ARG A 46 5.86 -0.27 -8.93
N ASP A 47 6.07 -1.39 -9.62
CA ASP A 47 5.44 -1.64 -10.91
C ASP A 47 3.91 -1.73 -10.79
N HIS A 48 3.40 -2.37 -9.74
CA HIS A 48 1.97 -2.47 -9.49
C HIS A 48 1.34 -1.10 -9.24
N LEU A 49 2.03 -0.23 -8.50
CA LEU A 49 1.58 1.15 -8.29
C LEU A 49 1.54 1.94 -9.60
N ALA A 50 2.55 1.77 -10.46
CA ALA A 50 2.58 2.40 -11.78
C ALA A 50 1.44 1.87 -12.68
N ALA A 51 1.18 0.57 -12.67
CA ALA A 51 0.06 -0.01 -13.41
C ALA A 51 -1.30 0.54 -12.94
N LEU A 52 -1.50 0.70 -11.62
CA LEU A 52 -2.70 1.34 -11.07
C LEU A 52 -2.88 2.78 -11.56
N ASP A 53 -1.80 3.56 -11.60
CA ASP A 53 -1.82 4.93 -12.12
C ASP A 53 -2.22 4.97 -13.60
N GLU A 54 -1.63 4.11 -14.43
CA GLU A 54 -1.96 4.01 -15.86
C GLU A 54 -3.39 3.54 -16.10
N ILE A 55 -3.90 2.59 -15.30
CA ILE A 55 -5.29 2.15 -15.33
C ILE A 55 -6.23 3.32 -15.04
N LEU A 56 -5.94 4.10 -14.00
CA LEU A 56 -6.77 5.24 -13.61
C LEU A 56 -6.79 6.33 -14.70
N HIS A 57 -5.64 6.59 -15.35
CA HIS A 57 -5.57 7.50 -16.49
C HIS A 57 -6.40 7.00 -17.68
N ALA A 58 -6.27 5.72 -18.05
CA ALA A 58 -7.06 5.12 -19.13
C ALA A 58 -8.57 5.16 -18.83
N MET A 59 -8.97 4.87 -17.58
CA MET A 59 -10.37 5.01 -17.16
C MET A 59 -10.86 6.45 -17.28
N ALA A 60 -10.06 7.44 -16.87
CA ALA A 60 -10.42 8.85 -16.99
C ALA A 60 -10.57 9.31 -18.45
N ALA A 61 -9.83 8.69 -19.37
CA ALA A 61 -9.92 8.92 -20.80
C ALA A 61 -11.04 8.11 -21.50
N GLY A 62 -11.72 7.20 -20.79
CA GLY A 62 -12.71 6.27 -21.37
C GLY A 62 -12.09 5.13 -22.21
N GLU A 63 -10.79 4.91 -22.07
CA GLU A 63 -10.01 3.89 -22.79
C GLU A 63 -10.12 2.52 -22.10
N HIS A 64 -11.32 1.96 -22.07
CA HIS A 64 -11.63 0.75 -21.29
C HIS A 64 -10.82 -0.49 -21.71
N ASP A 65 -10.61 -0.69 -23.02
CA ASP A 65 -9.82 -1.81 -23.53
C ASP A 65 -8.35 -1.71 -23.07
N GLN A 66 -7.79 -0.50 -23.04
CA GLN A 66 -6.44 -0.25 -22.56
C GLN A 66 -6.34 -0.47 -21.06
N ALA A 67 -7.30 0.05 -20.28
CA ALA A 67 -7.37 -0.18 -18.84
C ALA A 67 -7.40 -1.68 -18.50
N ALA A 68 -8.22 -2.46 -19.23
CA ALA A 68 -8.29 -3.91 -19.08
C ALA A 68 -6.99 -4.62 -19.43
N ALA A 69 -6.36 -4.26 -20.55
CA ALA A 69 -5.11 -4.86 -20.99
C ALA A 69 -3.99 -4.63 -19.97
N ILE A 70 -3.85 -3.40 -19.44
CA ILE A 70 -2.87 -3.06 -18.41
C ILE A 70 -3.14 -3.87 -17.14
N ALA A 71 -4.40 -3.89 -16.69
CA ALA A 71 -4.80 -4.62 -15.50
C ALA A 71 -4.46 -6.11 -15.59
N GLU A 72 -4.84 -6.79 -16.67
CA GLU A 72 -4.58 -8.23 -16.79
C GLU A 72 -3.08 -8.54 -16.95
N ALA A 73 -2.37 -7.77 -17.77
CA ALA A 73 -0.96 -8.03 -18.08
C ALA A 73 -0.02 -7.75 -16.91
N ARG A 74 -0.30 -6.73 -16.09
CA ARG A 74 0.62 -6.25 -15.04
C ARG A 74 0.15 -6.51 -13.62
N LEU A 75 -1.15 -6.72 -13.42
CA LEU A 75 -1.72 -6.98 -12.09
C LEU A 75 -2.54 -8.26 -12.06
N GLY A 76 -3.07 -8.76 -13.17
CA GLY A 76 -3.98 -9.90 -13.24
C GLY A 76 -3.30 -11.23 -12.96
N MET A 77 -4.10 -12.29 -12.97
CA MET A 77 -3.61 -13.67 -12.78
C MET A 77 -2.56 -14.07 -13.83
N SER A 78 -2.64 -13.53 -15.05
CA SER A 78 -1.63 -13.78 -16.09
C SER A 78 -0.23 -13.25 -15.73
N SER A 79 -0.14 -12.30 -14.80
CA SER A 79 1.14 -11.71 -14.35
C SER A 79 1.78 -12.48 -13.18
N LEU A 80 1.06 -13.41 -12.56
CA LEU A 80 1.47 -14.02 -11.28
C LEU A 80 2.80 -14.77 -11.37
N ASP A 81 3.01 -15.52 -12.44
CA ASP A 81 4.27 -16.26 -12.65
C ASP A 81 5.44 -15.32 -12.93
N ALA A 82 5.21 -14.24 -13.69
CA ALA A 82 6.21 -13.23 -14.00
C ALA A 82 6.70 -12.48 -12.74
N HIS A 83 5.87 -12.41 -11.69
CA HIS A 83 6.22 -11.83 -10.40
C HIS A 83 6.95 -12.79 -9.46
N GLY A 84 7.35 -13.97 -9.93
CA GLY A 84 8.16 -14.92 -9.15
C GLY A 84 7.42 -15.51 -7.95
N ALA A 85 6.08 -15.50 -7.95
CA ALA A 85 5.24 -15.90 -6.81
C ALA A 85 5.60 -17.29 -6.27
N HIS A 86 5.91 -18.24 -7.15
CA HIS A 86 6.30 -19.61 -6.77
C HIS A 86 7.58 -19.66 -5.93
N HIS A 87 8.59 -18.85 -6.27
CA HIS A 87 9.87 -18.83 -5.57
C HIS A 87 9.80 -18.08 -4.23
N MET A 88 8.85 -17.16 -4.08
CA MET A 88 8.68 -16.37 -2.86
C MET A 88 7.72 -16.99 -1.84
N ALA A 89 6.76 -17.80 -2.30
CA ALA A 89 5.67 -18.33 -1.49
C ALA A 89 6.14 -19.06 -0.20
N GLY A 90 7.23 -19.81 -0.27
CA GLY A 90 7.72 -20.59 0.88
C GLY A 90 8.19 -19.73 2.08
N LEU A 91 8.56 -18.47 1.82
CA LEU A 91 9.04 -17.53 2.85
C LEU A 91 7.94 -16.59 3.34
N MET A 92 6.79 -16.57 2.67
CA MET A 92 5.65 -15.73 3.05
C MET A 92 4.70 -16.45 4.01
N PRO A 93 4.16 -15.76 5.02
CA PRO A 93 3.00 -16.26 5.77
C PRO A 93 1.83 -16.54 4.83
N GLN A 94 0.98 -17.51 5.19
CA GLN A 94 -0.17 -17.89 4.36
C GLN A 94 -1.08 -16.70 4.02
N ALA A 95 -1.44 -15.89 5.02
CA ALA A 95 -2.28 -14.72 4.83
C ALA A 95 -1.67 -13.68 3.86
N MET A 96 -0.35 -13.52 3.83
CA MET A 96 0.34 -12.64 2.88
C MET A 96 0.18 -13.17 1.44
N ARG A 97 0.35 -14.48 1.23
CA ARG A 97 0.16 -15.10 -0.09
C ARG A 97 -1.27 -15.00 -0.58
N GLU A 98 -2.22 -15.22 0.31
CA GLU A 98 -3.65 -15.13 0.00
C GLU A 98 -4.04 -13.70 -0.36
N THR A 99 -3.52 -12.71 0.37
CA THR A 99 -3.70 -11.28 0.07
C THR A 99 -3.17 -10.93 -1.32
N GLY A 100 -1.94 -11.34 -1.65
CA GLY A 100 -1.38 -11.12 -2.99
C GLY A 100 -2.18 -11.82 -4.08
N THR A 101 -2.57 -13.08 -3.87
CA THR A 101 -3.40 -13.82 -4.83
C THR A 101 -4.78 -13.16 -5.03
N GLN A 102 -5.38 -12.65 -3.96
CA GLN A 102 -6.67 -11.95 -4.04
C GLN A 102 -6.56 -10.66 -4.87
N MET A 103 -5.47 -9.90 -4.70
CA MET A 103 -5.17 -8.73 -5.54
C MET A 103 -5.12 -9.11 -7.02
N HIS A 104 -4.38 -10.16 -7.38
CA HIS A 104 -4.28 -10.60 -8.77
C HIS A 104 -5.64 -11.02 -9.36
N ARG A 105 -6.45 -11.75 -8.60
CA ARG A 105 -7.82 -12.11 -9.03
C ARG A 105 -8.73 -10.89 -9.16
N ALA A 106 -8.60 -9.90 -8.29
CA ALA A 106 -9.36 -8.66 -8.36
C ALA A 106 -9.01 -7.84 -9.61
N ALA A 107 -7.73 -7.77 -9.97
CA ALA A 107 -7.28 -7.13 -11.20
C ALA A 107 -7.83 -7.83 -12.46
N SER A 108 -7.84 -9.16 -12.51
CA SER A 108 -8.49 -9.90 -13.62
C SER A 108 -10.00 -9.67 -13.68
N ARG A 109 -10.67 -9.58 -12.52
CA ARG A 109 -12.10 -9.20 -12.50
C ARG A 109 -12.31 -7.78 -13.02
N PHE A 110 -11.47 -6.82 -12.60
CA PHE A 110 -11.52 -5.45 -13.11
C PHE A 110 -11.41 -5.43 -14.64
N ALA A 111 -10.45 -6.15 -15.20
CA ALA A 111 -10.23 -6.20 -16.65
C ALA A 111 -11.48 -6.66 -17.42
N LEU A 112 -12.17 -7.69 -16.90
CA LEU A 112 -13.43 -8.16 -17.49
C LEU A 112 -14.55 -7.11 -17.36
N ARG A 113 -14.75 -6.55 -16.16
CA ARG A 113 -15.86 -5.61 -15.89
C ARG A 113 -15.75 -4.30 -16.67
N VAL A 114 -14.53 -3.78 -16.81
CA VAL A 114 -14.31 -2.53 -17.53
C VAL A 114 -14.57 -2.71 -19.04
N GLN A 115 -14.24 -3.87 -19.61
CA GLN A 115 -14.57 -4.23 -21.00
C GLN A 115 -16.08 -4.41 -21.22
N GLU A 116 -16.79 -4.97 -20.23
CA GLU A 116 -18.25 -5.11 -20.25
C GLU A 116 -18.98 -3.75 -20.15
N GLY A 117 -18.26 -2.65 -19.86
CA GLY A 117 -18.82 -1.32 -19.66
C GLY A 117 -19.53 -1.16 -18.31
N ASP A 118 -19.37 -2.11 -17.38
CA ASP A 118 -19.92 -2.03 -16.03
C ASP A 118 -18.98 -1.22 -15.13
N ALA A 119 -19.08 0.11 -15.24
CA ALA A 119 -18.21 1.04 -14.52
C ALA A 119 -18.26 0.85 -12.99
N GLN A 120 -19.43 0.53 -12.43
CA GLN A 120 -19.58 0.35 -10.99
C GLN A 120 -18.93 -0.96 -10.52
N ALA A 121 -19.15 -2.06 -11.23
CA ALA A 121 -18.49 -3.33 -10.91
C ALA A 121 -16.97 -3.26 -11.13
N ALA A 122 -16.53 -2.56 -12.17
CA ALA A 122 -15.11 -2.30 -12.42
C ALA A 122 -14.50 -1.52 -11.24
N GLN A 123 -15.10 -0.40 -10.82
CA GLN A 123 -14.61 0.37 -9.68
C GLN A 123 -14.58 -0.46 -8.39
N GLY A 124 -15.58 -1.32 -8.17
CA GLY A 124 -15.60 -2.26 -7.04
C GLY A 124 -14.41 -3.23 -7.06
N ALA A 125 -14.10 -3.82 -8.21
CA ALA A 125 -12.94 -4.69 -8.36
C ALA A 125 -11.61 -3.93 -8.17
N LEU A 126 -11.50 -2.68 -8.65
CA LEU A 126 -10.32 -1.84 -8.43
C LEU A 126 -10.14 -1.46 -6.95
N ALA A 127 -11.25 -1.26 -6.22
CA ALA A 127 -11.22 -1.06 -4.78
C ALA A 127 -10.68 -2.30 -4.04
N GLU A 128 -11.02 -3.52 -4.49
CA GLU A 128 -10.46 -4.76 -3.93
C GLU A 128 -8.95 -4.88 -4.18
N VAL A 129 -8.45 -4.43 -5.33
CA VAL A 129 -6.99 -4.38 -5.62
C VAL A 129 -6.28 -3.49 -4.60
N THR A 130 -6.76 -2.25 -4.42
CA THR A 130 -6.13 -1.30 -3.48
C THR A 130 -6.31 -1.72 -2.01
N ALA A 131 -7.42 -2.38 -1.66
CA ALA A 131 -7.62 -2.96 -0.33
C ALA A 131 -6.54 -4.02 0.01
N ALA A 132 -6.12 -4.83 -0.97
CA ALA A 132 -5.03 -5.78 -0.77
C ALA A 132 -3.68 -5.10 -0.52
N CYS A 133 -3.39 -3.97 -1.21
CA CYS A 133 -2.22 -3.15 -0.92
C CYS A 133 -2.24 -2.66 0.53
N VAL A 134 -3.37 -2.10 0.98
CA VAL A 134 -3.54 -1.61 2.35
C VAL A 134 -3.38 -2.75 3.36
N ALA A 135 -4.02 -3.90 3.15
CA ALA A 135 -3.92 -5.05 4.02
C ALA A 135 -2.45 -5.53 4.16
N CYS A 136 -1.72 -5.63 3.05
CA CYS A 136 -0.32 -6.03 3.08
C CYS A 136 0.55 -5.00 3.82
N HIS A 137 0.42 -3.71 3.50
CA HIS A 137 1.26 -2.65 4.06
C HIS A 137 0.98 -2.35 5.55
N THR A 138 -0.22 -2.65 6.02
CA THR A 138 -0.61 -2.53 7.43
C THR A 138 -0.26 -3.76 8.25
N ALA A 139 -0.13 -4.94 7.64
CA ALA A 139 0.18 -6.19 8.33
C ALA A 139 1.68 -6.54 8.30
N TYR A 140 2.41 -6.19 7.24
CA TYR A 140 3.75 -6.70 7.00
C TYR A 140 4.79 -5.61 6.75
N ARG A 141 6.02 -5.91 7.18
CA ARG A 141 7.23 -5.20 6.75
C ARG A 141 8.23 -6.22 6.23
N VAL A 142 8.89 -5.89 5.14
CA VAL A 142 9.74 -6.81 4.40
C VAL A 142 11.20 -6.39 4.55
N ARG A 143 12.06 -7.31 5.00
CA ARG A 143 13.53 -7.13 5.06
C ARG A 143 14.26 -8.17 4.25
#